data_AF-A0A933L8Z5-F1
#
_entry.id   AF-A0A933L8Z5-F1
#
_cell.length_a   1.000
_cell.length_b   1.000
_cell.length_c   1.000
_cell.angle_alpha   90.00
_cell.angle_beta   90.00
_cell.angle_gamma   90.00
#
_symmetry.space_group_name_H-M   'P 1'
#
loop_
_entity.id
_entity.type
_entity.pdbx_description
1 polymer ?
#
loop_
_entity_poly.entity_id
_entity_poly.type
_entity_poly.pdbx_seq_one_letter_code
_entity_poly.pdbx_strand_id
1 'polypeptide(L)' 'MGDQYDFSNAKKTKKTKEIKILKTFRLDPDVIEWLEEQGEKQGIGYQTFLNWFLKKSMGTVRSLEDRLGKLEEVVYRKKA' A
#
# COMPACT_ATOMS: atom_id res chain seq x y z
N MET A 1 24.73 9.37 36.84
CA MET A 1 23.74 10.45 36.64
C MET A 1 23.19 10.29 35.23
N GLY A 2 21.98 9.75 35.11
CA GLY A 2 21.33 9.49 33.82
C GLY A 2 20.57 10.73 33.38
N ASP A 3 21.07 11.37 32.33
CA ASP A 3 20.53 12.62 31.79
C ASP A 3 19.10 12.37 31.29
N GLN A 4 18.12 13.00 31.96
CA GLN A 4 16.72 12.93 31.60
C GLN A 4 16.54 13.67 30.28
N TYR A 5 16.28 12.91 29.21
CA TYR A 5 15.92 13.47 27.91
C TYR A 5 14.59 14.22 28.01
N ASP A 6 14.64 15.55 27.91
CA ASP A 6 13.49 16.45 27.86
C ASP A 6 12.91 16.48 26.43
N PHE A 7 11.71 15.90 26.26
CA PHE A 7 11.00 15.86 24.97
C PHE A 7 10.05 17.05 24.78
N SER A 8 10.21 18.14 25.55
CA SER A 8 9.25 19.25 25.59
C SER A 8 9.23 20.10 24.30
N ASN A 9 10.16 19.90 23.37
CA ASN A 9 10.23 20.60 22.09
C ASN A 9 10.02 19.71 20.84
N ALA A 10 9.49 18.49 21.00
CA ALA A 10 9.22 17.60 19.87
C ALA A 10 8.06 18.12 19.00
N LYS A 11 8.39 18.95 18.01
CA LYS A 11 7.49 19.37 16.93
C LYS A 11 7.00 18.11 16.21
N LYS A 12 5.69 17.79 16.29
CA LYS A 12 5.06 16.71 15.50
C LYS A 12 5.28 16.99 14.02
N THR A 13 6.31 16.38 13.43
CA THR A 13 6.62 16.61 12.03
C THR A 13 5.53 15.97 11.18
N LYS A 14 5.08 16.77 10.22
CA LYS A 14 4.01 16.53 9.25
C LYS A 14 4.28 15.24 8.48
N LYS A 15 3.35 14.27 8.58
CA LYS A 15 3.25 13.01 7.84
C LYS A 15 4.61 12.39 7.49
N THR A 16 5.10 11.52 8.39
CA THR A 16 6.19 10.55 8.16
C THR A 16 6.33 10.25 6.67
N LYS A 17 7.41 10.76 6.06
CA LYS A 17 7.86 10.31 4.73
C LYS A 17 7.77 8.80 4.76
N GLU A 18 6.90 8.19 3.93
CA GLU A 18 6.74 6.74 3.87
C GLU A 18 8.14 6.12 3.78
N ILE A 19 8.59 5.52 4.87
CA ILE A 19 9.92 4.93 4.96
C ILE A 19 9.87 3.73 4.03
N LYS A 20 10.53 3.82 2.88
CA LYS A 20 10.63 2.71 1.94
C LYS A 20 11.43 1.59 2.62
N ILE A 21 10.74 0.56 3.07
CA ILE A 21 11.38 -0.61 3.68
C ILE A 21 11.94 -1.47 2.56
N LEU A 22 13.26 -1.69 2.57
CA LEU A 22 13.89 -2.65 1.67
C LEU A 22 13.40 -4.06 2.04
N LYS A 23 12.77 -4.75 1.10
CA LYS A 23 12.30 -6.13 1.27
C LYS A 23 12.89 -6.99 0.16
N THR A 24 13.56 -8.07 0.54
CA THR A 24 13.98 -9.12 -0.38
C THR A 24 12.91 -10.20 -0.39
N PHE A 25 12.34 -10.49 -1.56
CA PHE A 25 11.37 -11.57 -1.76
C PHE A 25 11.71 -12.25 -3.08
N ARG A 26 11.45 -13.56 -3.14
CA ARG A 26 11.62 -14.33 -4.37
C ARG A 26 10.39 -14.11 -5.23
N LEU A 27 10.62 -13.71 -6.47
CA LEU A 27 9.61 -13.66 -7.52
C LEU A 27 9.97 -14.73 -8.54
N ASP A 28 8.94 -15.34 -9.11
CA ASP A 28 9.09 -16.20 -10.27
C ASP A 28 9.62 -15.40 -11.47
N PRO A 29 10.42 -16.01 -12.35
CA PRO A 29 11.01 -15.34 -13.50
C PRO A 29 9.95 -14.78 -14.45
N ASP A 30 8.86 -15.51 -14.69
CA ASP A 30 7.72 -15.06 -15.52
C ASP A 30 7.09 -13.75 -15.00
N VAL A 31 7.02 -13.60 -13.67
CA VAL A 31 6.48 -12.39 -13.04
C VAL A 31 7.44 -11.21 -13.20
N ILE A 32 8.76 -11.45 -13.16
CA ILE A 32 9.76 -10.40 -13.41
C ILE A 32 9.69 -9.92 -14.85
N GLU A 33 9.65 -10.85 -15.82
CA GLU A 33 9.53 -10.51 -17.24
C GLU A 33 8.29 -9.65 -17.51
N TRP A 34 7.14 -10.07 -16.97
CA TRP A 34 5.91 -9.29 -17.07
C TRP A 34 6.05 -7.91 -16.42
N LEU A 35 6.63 -7.80 -15.21
CA LEU A 35 6.82 -6.52 -14.53
C LEU A 35 7.76 -5.57 -15.30
N GLU A 36 8.78 -6.11 -15.96
CA GLU A 36 9.68 -5.33 -16.83
C GLU A 36 8.96 -4.82 -18.07
N GLU A 37 8.24 -5.67 -18.79
CA GLU A 37 7.46 -5.27 -19.96
C GLU A 37 6.40 -4.21 -19.63
N GLN A 38 5.67 -4.38 -18.51
CA GLN A 38 4.67 -3.41 -18.08
C GLN A 38 5.29 -2.11 -17.56
N GLY A 39 6.49 -2.21 -16.96
CA GLY A 39 7.27 -1.05 -16.57
C GLY A 39 7.71 -0.23 -17.78
N GLU A 40 8.28 -0.87 -18.79
CA GLU A 40 8.69 -0.24 -20.06
C GLU A 40 7.52 0.45 -20.76
N LYS A 41 6.37 -0.22 -20.86
CA LYS A 41 5.14 0.37 -21.45
C LYS A 41 4.71 1.66 -20.76
N GLN A 42 4.99 1.79 -19.47
CA GLN A 42 4.66 3.00 -18.69
C GLN A 42 5.87 3.95 -18.50
N GLY A 43 7.04 3.61 -19.06
CA GLY A 43 8.27 4.40 -18.91
C GLY A 43 8.82 4.43 -17.48
N ILE A 44 8.50 3.43 -16.65
CA ILE A 44 8.97 3.34 -15.26
C ILE A 44 9.67 2.01 -15.02
N GLY A 45 10.72 1.99 -14.19
CA GLY A 45 11.40 0.75 -13.85
C GLY A 45 10.50 -0.24 -13.12
N TYR A 46 10.74 -1.56 -13.29
CA TYR A 46 9.92 -2.65 -12.74
C TYR A 46 9.67 -2.52 -11.22
N GLN A 47 10.66 -2.06 -10.44
CA GLN A 47 10.50 -1.84 -8.99
C GLN A 47 9.46 -0.74 -8.68
N THR A 48 9.46 0.33 -9.47
CA THR A 48 8.49 1.43 -9.33
C THR A 48 7.10 0.97 -9.76
N PHE A 49 7.03 0.23 -10.87
CA PHE A 49 5.79 -0.37 -11.35
C PHE A 49 5.19 -1.33 -10.34
N LEU A 50 6.00 -2.23 -9.77
CA LEU A 50 5.55 -3.19 -8.76
C LEU A 50 4.94 -2.49 -7.55
N ASN A 51 5.63 -1.48 -7.01
CA ASN A 51 5.11 -0.74 -5.86
C ASN A 51 3.81 0.01 -6.19
N TRP A 52 3.71 0.59 -7.39
CA TRP A 52 2.48 1.23 -7.86
C TRP A 52 1.34 0.22 -8.03
N PHE A 53 1.64 -0.94 -8.63
CA PHE A 53 0.68 -2.01 -8.86
C PHE A 53 0.13 -2.56 -7.54
N LEU A 54 0.99 -2.79 -6.55
CA LEU A 54 0.58 -3.19 -5.20
C LEU A 54 -0.31 -2.13 -4.54
N LYS A 55 0.05 -0.84 -4.63
CA LYS A 55 -0.79 0.25 -4.12
C LYS A 55 -2.16 0.30 -4.81
N LYS A 56 -2.21 0.10 -6.13
CA LYS A 56 -3.45 0.05 -6.91
C LYS A 56 -4.32 -1.14 -6.54
N SER A 57 -3.71 -2.31 -6.34
CA SER A 57 -4.39 -3.53 -5.91
C SER A 57 -5.00 -3.35 -4.51
N MET A 58 -4.24 -2.78 -3.57
CA MET A 58 -4.75 -2.45 -2.22
C MET A 58 -5.96 -1.51 -2.26
N GLY A 59 -5.95 -0.49 -3.12
CA GLY A 59 -7.08 0.42 -3.29
C GLY A 59 -8.32 -0.27 -3.87
N THR A 60 -8.13 -1.24 -4.77
CA THR A 60 -9.21 -2.00 -5.40
C THR A 60 -9.86 -2.98 -4.41
N VAL A 61 -9.06 -3.71 -3.64
CA VAL A 61 -9.55 -4.65 -2.61
C VAL A 61 -10.37 -3.91 -1.56
N ARG A 62 -9.86 -2.77 -1.07
CA ARG A 62 -10.58 -1.94 -0.09
C ARG A 62 -11.91 -1.40 -0.62
N SER A 63 -12.00 -1.14 -1.93
CA SER A 63 -13.24 -0.70 -2.57
C SER A 63 -14.27 -1.82 -2.72
N LEU A 64 -13.82 -3.06 -2.95
CA LEU A 64 -14.71 -4.22 -3.05
C LEU A 64 -15.27 -4.60 -1.68
N GLU A 65 -14.45 -4.59 -0.64
CA GLU A 65 -14.89 -4.82 0.75
C GLU A 65 -15.91 -3.76 1.21
N ASP A 66 -15.65 -2.48 0.90
CA ASP A 66 -16.60 -1.38 1.20
C ASP A 66 -17.94 -1.55 0.47
N ARG A 67 -17.92 -1.99 -0.79
CA ARG A 67 -19.14 -2.27 -1.57
C ARG A 67 -19.88 -3.48 -1.04
N LEU A 68 -19.17 -4.52 -0.60
CA LEU A 68 -19.76 -5.73 -0.02
C LEU A 68 -20.47 -5.41 1.29
N GLY A 69 -19.81 -4.67 2.20
CA GLY A 69 -20.42 -4.25 3.47
C GLY A 69 -21.69 -3.41 3.27
N LYS A 70 -21.70 -2.49 2.30
CA LYS A 70 -22.90 -1.72 1.94
C LYS A 70 -24.04 -2.62 1.43
N LEU A 71 -23.72 -3.64 0.65
CA LEU A 71 -24.71 -4.57 0.12
C LEU A 71 -25.30 -5.45 1.24
N GLU A 72 -24.45 -5.93 2.16
CA GLU A 72 -24.87 -6.71 3.32
C GLU A 72 -25.80 -5.91 4.24
N GLU A 73 -25.50 -4.63 4.50
CA GLU A 73 -26.36 -3.75 5.30
C GLU A 73 -27.74 -3.53 4.64
N VAL A 74 -27.77 -3.32 3.32
CA VAL A 74 -29.01 -3.15 2.55
C VAL A 74 -29.83 -4.44 2.50
N VAL A 75 -29.18 -5.60 2.31
CA VAL A 75 -29.85 -6.90 2.27
C VAL A 75 -30.42 -7.27 3.64
N TYR A 76 -29.67 -7.03 4.72
CA TYR A 76 -30.13 -7.30 6.08
C TYR A 76 -31.30 -6.39 6.47
N ARG A 77 -31.26 -5.11 6.09
CA ARG A 77 -32.37 -4.17 6.31
C ARG A 77 -33.64 -4.51 5.54
N LYS A 78 -33.54 -5.24 4.43
CA LYS A 78 -34.69 -5.65 3.59
C LYS A 78 -35.30 -6.99 4.01
N LYS A 79 -34.65 -7.70 4.94
CA LYS A 79 -35.08 -9.01 5.44
C LYS A 79 -35.74 -8.95 6.82
N ALA A 80 -35.79 -7.76 7.43
CA ALA A 80 -36.48 -7.45 8.70
C ALA A 80 -37.85 -6.79 8.43
#